data_AF-A0A923ZUD8-F1
#
_entry.id   AF-A0A923ZUD8-F1
#
_cell.length_a   1.000
_cell.length_b   1.000
_cell.length_c   1.000
_cell.angle_alpha   90.00
_cell.angle_beta   90.00
_cell.angle_gamma   90.00
#
_symmetry.space_group_name_H-M   'P 1'
#
loop_
_entity.id
_entity.type
_entity.pdbx_description
1 polymer ?
#
loop_
_entity_poly.entity_id
_entity_poly.type
_entity_poly.pdbx_seq_one_letter_code
_entity_poly.pdbx_strand_id
1 'polypeptide(L)' 'GTGVIAGGAMRAVLESAGVHDVLAKSKGSSNPHNVVKATVDALIKMRNPHTVAFQRGISLAKVFNG' A
#
# COMPACT_ATOMS: atom_id res chain seq x y z
N GLY A 1 13.06 0.18 12.42
CA GLY A 1 12.07 -0.41 11.51
C GLY A 1 12.78 -1.13 10.38
N THR A 2 12.03 -1.89 9.59
CA THR A 2 12.47 -2.55 8.36
C THR A 2 12.90 -1.55 7.28
N GLY A 3 12.40 -0.31 7.35
CA GLY A 3 12.64 0.72 6.35
C GLY A 3 11.83 0.51 5.06
N VAL A 4 12.13 1.30 4.05
CA VAL A 4 11.50 1.21 2.72
C VAL A 4 12.33 0.33 1.79
N ILE A 5 11.95 -0.95 1.69
CA ILE A 5 12.56 -1.92 0.77
C ILE A 5 11.72 -1.97 -0.50
N ALA A 6 12.06 -1.13 -1.47
CA ALA A 6 11.36 -1.00 -2.75
C ALA A 6 12.33 -0.64 -3.89
N GLY A 7 11.88 -0.84 -5.15
CA GLY A 7 12.62 -0.36 -6.33
C GLY A 7 12.60 1.17 -6.42
N GLY A 8 13.60 1.79 -7.07
CA GLY A 8 13.83 3.25 -7.00
C GLY A 8 12.61 4.13 -7.29
N ALA A 9 11.87 3.85 -8.38
CA ALA A 9 10.66 4.60 -8.73
C ALA A 9 9.55 4.47 -7.66
N MET A 10 9.38 3.27 -7.09
CA MET A 10 8.40 3.05 -6.01
C MET A 10 8.84 3.70 -4.71
N ARG A 11 10.14 3.61 -4.38
CA ARG A 11 10.73 4.16 -3.16
C ARG A 11 10.49 5.67 -3.10
N ALA A 12 10.76 6.40 -4.17
CA ALA A 12 10.53 7.85 -4.22
C ALA A 12 9.07 8.22 -3.93
N VAL A 13 8.11 7.46 -4.46
CA VAL A 13 6.67 7.67 -4.21
C VAL A 13 6.32 7.35 -2.75
N LEU A 14 6.79 6.21 -2.23
CA LEU A 14 6.50 5.75 -0.87
C LEU A 14 7.09 6.68 0.19
N GLU A 15 8.34 7.12 0.00
CA GLU A 15 9.00 8.08 0.90
C GLU A 15 8.29 9.45 0.86
N SER A 16 7.90 9.93 -0.33
CA SER A 16 7.14 11.18 -0.48
C SER A 16 5.75 11.11 0.15
N ALA A 17 5.14 9.91 0.17
CA ALA A 17 3.86 9.66 0.83
C ALA A 17 3.97 9.50 2.36
N GLY A 18 5.19 9.55 2.93
CA GLY A 18 5.42 9.40 4.36
C GLY A 18 5.43 7.95 4.86
N VAL A 19 5.64 6.97 3.96
CA VAL A 19 5.75 5.56 4.34
C VAL A 19 7.17 5.28 4.82
N HIS A 20 7.31 4.87 6.08
CA HIS A 20 8.62 4.62 6.69
C HIS A 20 9.02 3.15 6.69
N ASP A 21 8.06 2.22 6.74
CA ASP A 21 8.29 0.79 6.84
C ASP A 21 7.41 0.03 5.84
N VAL A 22 8.01 -0.51 4.77
CA VAL A 22 7.28 -1.24 3.74
C VAL A 22 8.20 -2.17 2.93
N LEU A 23 7.68 -3.34 2.58
CA LEU A 23 8.28 -4.26 1.61
C LEU A 23 7.48 -4.18 0.31
N ALA A 24 8.13 -3.82 -0.79
CA ALA A 24 7.47 -3.70 -2.07
C ALA A 24 8.35 -4.19 -3.23
N LYS A 25 7.72 -4.85 -4.21
CA LYS A 25 8.41 -5.35 -5.41
C LYS A 25 7.53 -5.21 -6.64
N SER A 26 8.03 -4.53 -7.66
CA SER A 26 7.43 -4.60 -8.99
C SER A 26 7.74 -5.96 -9.63
N LYS A 27 6.69 -6.70 -10.00
CA LYS A 27 6.74 -7.97 -10.75
C LYS A 27 6.08 -7.71 -12.10
N GLY A 28 6.87 -7.30 -13.09
CA GLY A 28 6.35 -6.90 -14.41
C GLY A 28 7.30 -5.93 -15.11
N SER A 29 6.73 -4.97 -15.85
CA SER A 29 7.52 -3.93 -16.52
C SER A 29 8.33 -3.11 -15.53
N SER A 30 9.58 -2.82 -15.91
CA SER A 30 10.50 -1.94 -15.17
C SER A 30 10.40 -0.48 -15.62
N ASN A 31 9.46 -0.12 -16.50
CA ASN A 31 9.29 1.26 -16.96
C ASN A 31 8.90 2.18 -15.78
N PRO A 32 9.73 3.18 -15.41
CA PRO A 32 9.48 4.05 -14.26
C PRO A 32 8.12 4.75 -14.30
N HIS A 33 7.65 5.19 -15.47
CA HIS A 33 6.36 5.90 -15.58
C HIS A 33 5.19 5.00 -15.17
N ASN A 34 5.21 3.73 -15.58
CA ASN A 34 4.16 2.78 -15.26
C ASN A 34 4.25 2.33 -13.81
N VAL A 35 5.47 2.15 -13.28
CA VAL A 35 5.69 1.77 -11.89
C VAL A 35 5.19 2.86 -10.93
N VAL A 36 5.44 4.14 -11.22
CA VAL A 36 4.91 5.26 -10.43
C VAL A 36 3.38 5.26 -10.44
N LYS A 37 2.76 5.18 -11.63
CA LYS A 37 1.29 5.13 -11.76
C LYS A 37 0.69 3.94 -11.00
N ALA A 38 1.28 2.77 -11.13
CA ALA A 38 0.83 1.57 -10.43
C ALA A 38 1.00 1.68 -8.90
N THR A 39 2.06 2.33 -8.42
CA THR A 39 2.28 2.55 -6.99
C THR A 39 1.22 3.49 -6.43
N VAL A 40 0.91 4.59 -7.12
CA VAL A 40 -0.14 5.53 -6.70
C VAL A 40 -1.52 4.87 -6.71
N ASP A 41 -1.84 4.13 -7.76
CA ASP A 41 -3.10 3.37 -7.86
C ASP A 41 -3.24 2.34 -6.72
N ALA A 42 -2.15 1.64 -6.38
CA ALA A 42 -2.14 0.70 -5.25
C ALA A 42 -2.42 1.41 -3.92
N LEU A 43 -1.85 2.60 -3.70
CA LEU A 43 -2.09 3.38 -2.48
C LEU A 43 -3.54 3.84 -2.37
N ILE A 44 -4.14 4.31 -3.47
CA ILE A 44 -5.54 4.77 -3.50
C ILE A 44 -6.52 3.63 -3.20
N LYS A 45 -6.20 2.40 -3.62
CA LYS A 45 -7.06 1.22 -3.40
C LYS A 45 -6.99 0.66 -1.98
N MET A 46 -6.05 1.12 -1.14
CA MET A 46 -5.96 0.65 0.24
C MET A 46 -7.20 1.07 1.04
N ARG A 47 -7.76 0.13 1.81
CA ARG A 47 -8.93 0.37 2.67
C ARG A 47 -8.52 0.19 4.12
N ASN A 48 -8.97 1.09 4.99
CA ASN A 48 -8.74 0.96 6.41
C ASN A 48 -9.69 -0.09 7.04
N PRO A 49 -9.32 -0.72 8.16
CA PRO A 49 -10.17 -1.71 8.83
C PRO A 49 -11.55 -1.19 9.22
N HIS A 50 -11.65 0.10 9.57
CA HIS A 50 -12.92 0.75 9.92
C HIS A 50 -13.90 0.81 8.75
N THR A 51 -13.46 1.20 7.54
CA THR A 51 -14.34 1.22 6.37
C THR A 51 -14.79 -0.19 6.00
N VAL A 52 -13.92 -1.18 6.15
CA VAL A 52 -14.26 -2.59 5.90
C VAL A 52 -15.29 -3.10 6.91
N ALA A 53 -15.12 -2.79 8.20
CA ALA A 53 -16.07 -3.14 9.25
C ALA A 53 -17.46 -2.55 8.98
N PHE A 54 -17.51 -1.26 8.65
CA PHE A 54 -18.74 -0.55 8.31
C PHE A 54 -19.43 -1.12 7.07
N GLN A 55 -18.68 -1.33 5.97
CA GLN A 55 -19.21 -1.91 4.74
C GLN A 55 -19.77 -3.32 4.93
N ARG A 56 -19.21 -4.10 5.86
CA ARG A 56 -19.66 -5.46 6.17
C ARG A 56 -20.72 -5.53 7.27
N GLY A 57 -21.01 -4.43 7.97
CA GLY A 57 -21.95 -4.41 9.10
C GLY A 57 -21.50 -5.23 10.31
N ILE A 58 -20.19 -5.43 10.49
CA ILE A 58 -19.61 -6.21 11.59
C ILE A 58 -18.74 -5.34 12.50
N SER A 59 -18.54 -5.80 13.73
CA SER A 59 -17.62 -5.13 14.66
C SER A 59 -16.17 -5.21 14.17
N LEU A 60 -15.36 -4.22 14.56
CA LEU A 60 -13.93 -4.22 14.26
C LEU A 60 -13.21 -5.46 14.83
N ALA A 61 -13.60 -5.90 16.03
CA ALA A 61 -13.06 -7.11 16.63
C ALA A 61 -13.28 -8.34 15.73
N LYS A 62 -14.42 -8.44 15.06
CA LYS A 62 -14.70 -9.51 14.10
C LYS A 62 -13.88 -9.39 12.81
N VAL A 63 -13.54 -8.17 12.37
CA VAL A 63 -12.63 -7.97 11.23
C VAL A 63 -11.23 -8.50 11.51
N PHE A 64 -10.73 -8.33 12.75
CA PHE A 64 -9.39 -8.78 13.13
C PHE A 64 -9.33 -10.23 13.60
N ASN A 65 -10.38 -10.73 14.26
CA ASN A 65 -10.35 -12.04 14.93
C ASN A 65 -11.09 -13.17 14.21
N GLY A 66 -11.81 -12.88 13.11
CA GLY A 66 -12.57 -13.89 12.34
C GLY A 66 -13.88 -14.29 12.99
#